data_AF-A0A3D1H435-F1
#
_entry.id   AF-A0A3D1H435-F1
#
_cell.length_a   1.000
_cell.length_b   1.000
_cell.length_c   1.000
_cell.angle_alpha   90.00
_cell.angle_beta   90.00
_cell.angle_gamma   90.00
#
_symmetry.space_group_name_H-M   'P 1'
#
loop_
_entity.id
_entity.type
_entity.pdbx_description
1 polymer ?
#
loop_
_entity_poly.entity_id
_entity_poly.type
_entity_poly.pdbx_seq_one_letter_code
_entity_poly.pdbx_strand_id
1 'polypeptide(L)'
;PIYGVNLPQHFILGYVNEFDWMPLLKFNDASSLLDGSGSEIMFYINPFNKGIIFNKDNIIQFLQQLKIEPNGEYFKTCSNKDILLRILRNLETSYAAENNTSKLELVSQLVAILFSNKEA
;
A
#
# COMPACT_ATOMS: atom_id res chain seq x y z
N PRO A 1 -0.11 5.81 -14.14
CA PRO A 1 1.12 6.25 -13.46
C PRO A 1 1.07 6.43 -11.92
N ILE A 2 -0.09 6.43 -11.22
CA ILE A 2 -0.14 6.63 -9.75
C ILE A 2 -0.45 5.31 -9.03
N TYR A 3 0.35 4.94 -8.04
CA TYR A 3 0.25 3.67 -7.30
C TYR A 3 0.33 3.86 -5.79
N GLY A 4 -0.23 2.93 -5.03
CA GLY A 4 -0.15 2.96 -3.57
C GLY A 4 1.25 2.63 -3.05
N VAL A 5 1.69 3.29 -1.99
CA VAL A 5 2.91 2.99 -1.24
C VAL A 5 2.53 2.81 0.23
N ASN A 6 2.93 1.67 0.78
CA ASN A 6 2.48 1.23 2.10
C ASN A 6 3.52 1.61 3.16
N LEU A 7 3.30 2.71 3.88
CA LEU A 7 4.12 3.07 5.04
C LEU A 7 3.49 2.57 6.35
N PRO A 8 4.29 2.35 7.40
CA PRO A 8 3.75 2.16 8.74
C PRO A 8 2.90 3.37 9.14
N GLN A 9 1.71 3.11 9.66
CA GLN A 9 0.73 4.13 10.11
C GLN A 9 0.18 5.07 9.02
N HIS A 10 0.86 5.28 7.89
CA HIS A 10 0.43 6.16 6.79
C HIS A 10 0.36 5.46 5.43
N PHE A 11 -0.59 5.87 4.58
CA PHE A 11 -0.66 5.42 3.19
C PHE A 11 -0.39 6.63 2.30
N ILE A 12 0.51 6.48 1.34
CA ILE A 12 0.84 7.53 0.37
C ILE A 12 0.75 6.98 -1.04
N LEU A 13 0.85 7.85 -2.03
CA LEU A 13 0.85 7.46 -3.43
C LEU A 13 2.25 7.71 -4.02
N GLY A 14 2.68 6.90 -4.97
CA GLY A 14 3.89 7.10 -5.76
C GLY A 14 3.52 7.35 -7.22
N TYR A 15 4.13 8.37 -7.83
CA TYR A 15 4.06 8.57 -9.27
C TYR A 15 5.22 7.82 -9.94
N VAL A 16 4.88 6.96 -10.88
CA VAL A 16 5.80 6.11 -11.63
C VAL A 16 5.74 6.50 -13.09
N ASN A 17 6.91 6.58 -13.73
CA ASN A 17 7.03 6.98 -15.13
C ASN A 17 6.42 5.91 -16.06
N GLU A 18 5.61 6.35 -17.02
CA GLU A 18 4.88 5.46 -17.94
C GLU A 18 5.78 4.77 -18.97
N PHE A 19 7.00 5.30 -19.19
CA PHE A 19 7.94 4.76 -20.18
C PHE A 19 8.72 3.52 -19.72
N ASP A 20 8.75 3.24 -18.41
CA ASP A 20 9.35 1.99 -17.88
C ASP A 20 8.35 0.83 -17.85
N TRP A 21 7.12 1.07 -18.28
CA TRP A 21 6.05 0.08 -18.32
C TRP A 21 5.93 -0.52 -19.72
N MET A 22 6.38 -1.76 -19.89
CA MET A 22 5.87 -2.59 -21.00
C MET A 22 4.35 -2.69 -20.86
N PRO A 23 3.58 -2.76 -21.97
CA PRO A 23 2.17 -2.42 -21.99
C PRO A 23 1.38 -3.37 -21.09
N LEU A 24 0.83 -2.80 -20.00
CA LEU A 24 -0.27 -3.29 -19.17
C LEU A 24 -0.52 -4.80 -19.28
N LEU A 25 0.11 -5.58 -18.40
CA LEU A 25 -0.50 -6.83 -17.94
C LEU A 25 -1.89 -6.48 -17.35
N LYS A 26 -2.85 -7.37 -17.54
CA LYS A 26 -4.29 -7.10 -17.42
C LYS A 26 -4.65 -6.60 -16.02
N PHE A 27 -5.83 -5.98 -15.89
CA PHE A 27 -6.43 -5.72 -14.58
C PHE A 27 -6.39 -7.00 -13.73
N ASN A 28 -5.66 -6.95 -12.61
CA ASN A 28 -5.45 -8.04 -11.62
C ASN A 28 -4.25 -8.98 -11.84
N ASP A 29 -3.40 -8.76 -12.84
CA ASP A 29 -2.12 -9.48 -12.93
C ASP A 29 -1.15 -9.01 -11.83
N ALA A 30 -0.30 -9.93 -11.37
CA ALA A 30 0.82 -9.57 -10.49
C ALA A 30 1.72 -8.57 -11.22
N SER A 31 2.07 -7.47 -10.56
CA SER A 31 3.03 -6.49 -11.07
C SER A 31 4.29 -7.21 -11.56
N SER A 32 4.59 -7.12 -12.86
CA SER A 32 5.75 -7.78 -13.47
C SER A 32 7.08 -7.12 -13.14
N LEU A 33 7.20 -6.44 -12.00
CA LEU A 33 8.48 -5.97 -11.46
C LEU A 33 9.30 -7.14 -10.89
N LEU A 34 9.30 -8.28 -11.58
CA LEU A 34 9.76 -9.60 -11.14
C LEU A 34 11.29 -9.70 -10.98
N ASP A 35 12.02 -8.65 -11.32
CA ASP A 35 13.46 -8.52 -11.26
C ASP A 35 13.93 -7.45 -10.25
N GLY A 36 13.02 -6.84 -9.48
CA GLY A 36 13.39 -5.84 -8.47
C GLY A 36 13.85 -4.50 -9.04
N SER A 37 13.95 -4.37 -10.37
CA SER A 37 14.00 -3.12 -11.12
C SER A 37 12.59 -2.56 -11.28
N GLY A 38 11.94 -2.27 -10.15
CA GLY A 38 10.71 -1.48 -10.15
C GLY A 38 10.97 -0.17 -10.88
N SER A 39 10.16 0.12 -11.91
CA SER A 39 10.05 1.47 -12.50
C SER A 39 10.08 2.51 -11.37
N GLU A 40 11.12 3.32 -11.33
CA GLU A 40 11.50 4.10 -10.15
C GLU A 40 10.38 5.08 -9.80
N ILE A 41 9.98 5.13 -8.52
CA ILE A 41 9.02 6.13 -8.06
C ILE A 41 9.71 7.50 -8.13
N MET A 42 9.21 8.37 -9.00
CA MET A 42 9.79 9.69 -9.23
C MET A 42 9.56 10.62 -8.04
N PHE A 43 8.33 10.61 -7.51
CA PHE A 43 7.93 11.38 -6.35
C PHE A 43 6.70 10.74 -5.69
N TYR A 44 6.45 11.12 -4.45
CA TYR A 44 5.32 10.61 -3.67
C TYR A 44 4.32 11.73 -3.39
N ILE A 45 3.08 11.36 -3.10
CA ILE A 45 1.96 12.28 -2.87
C ILE A 45 1.27 11.88 -1.57
N ASN A 46 0.99 12.86 -0.71
CA ASN A 46 0.14 12.67 0.46
C ASN A 46 -1.34 12.92 0.11
N PRO A 47 -2.18 11.88 -0.06
CA PRO A 47 -3.59 12.09 -0.35
C PRO A 47 -4.36 12.69 0.84
N PHE A 48 -3.83 12.58 2.06
CA PHE A 48 -4.48 13.06 3.28
C PHE A 48 -4.10 14.49 3.65
N ASN A 49 -3.02 15.03 3.07
CA ASN A 49 -2.54 16.38 3.34
C ASN A 49 -2.51 17.20 2.06
N LYS A 50 -3.71 17.48 1.50
CA LYS A 50 -3.92 18.35 0.33
C LYS A 50 -3.06 18.01 -0.90
N GLY A 51 -2.63 16.75 -1.04
CA GLY A 51 -1.80 16.33 -2.18
C GLY A 51 -0.35 16.83 -2.13
N ILE A 52 0.19 17.18 -0.95
CA ILE A 52 1.61 17.58 -0.83
C ILE A 52 2.51 16.51 -1.44
N ILE A 53 3.49 16.96 -2.23
CA ILE A 53 4.47 16.12 -2.90
C ILE A 53 5.69 15.91 -1.98
N PHE A 54 6.21 14.69 -1.95
CA PHE A 54 7.38 14.29 -1.18
C PHE A 54 8.44 13.67 -2.08
N ASN A 55 9.70 13.78 -1.64
CA ASN A 55 10.80 12.96 -2.14
C ASN A 55 11.14 11.82 -1.16
N LYS A 56 12.16 11.02 -1.49
CA LYS A 56 12.64 9.91 -0.66
C LYS A 56 13.11 10.36 0.73
N ASP A 57 13.81 11.48 0.82
CA ASP A 57 14.32 12.01 2.09
C ASP A 57 13.19 12.41 3.04
N ASN A 58 12.08 12.95 2.51
CA ASN A 58 10.91 13.26 3.33
C ASN A 58 10.29 11.99 3.94
N ILE A 59 10.29 10.86 3.22
CA ILE A 59 9.84 9.57 3.76
C ILE A 59 10.79 9.08 4.84
N ILE A 60 12.11 9.19 4.63
CA ILE A 60 13.11 8.83 5.65
C ILE A 60 12.90 9.65 6.93
N GLN A 61 12.72 10.96 6.81
CA GLN A 61 12.45 11.84 7.94
C GLN A 61 11.14 11.47 8.65
N PHE A 62 10.09 11.14 7.89
CA PHE A 62 8.83 10.66 8.44
C PHE A 62 8.99 9.35 9.24
N LEU A 63 9.74 8.37 8.71
CA LEU A 63 10.02 7.12 9.41
C LEU A 63 10.85 7.33 10.68
N GLN A 64 11.84 8.24 10.63
CA GLN A 64 12.63 8.63 11.81
C GLN A 64 11.77 9.25 12.91
N GLN A 65 10.81 10.12 12.56
CA GLN A 65 9.86 10.69 13.52
C GLN A 65 9.01 9.61 14.21
N LEU A 66 8.67 8.54 13.48
CA LEU A 66 7.98 7.37 14.02
C LEU A 66 8.91 6.39 14.76
N LYS A 67 10.23 6.66 14.80
CA LYS A 67 11.27 5.75 15.32
C LYS A 67 11.27 4.38 14.64
N ILE A 68 11.08 4.38 13.32
CA ILE A 68 11.07 3.19 12.48
C ILE A 68 12.30 3.23 11.57
N GLU A 69 13.04 2.12 11.53
CA GLU A 69 14.17 1.98 10.63
C GLU A 69 13.71 1.94 9.16
N PRO A 70 14.37 2.68 8.25
CA PRO A 70 14.03 2.62 6.83
C PRO A 70 14.17 1.21 6.26
N ASN A 71 13.10 0.72 5.63
CA ASN A 71 13.07 -0.52 4.87
C ASN A 71 12.89 -0.21 3.38
N GLY A 72 13.57 -0.95 2.50
CA GLY A 72 13.44 -0.81 1.05
C GLY A 72 11.99 -0.93 0.54
N GLU A 73 11.16 -1.72 1.22
CA GLU A 73 9.73 -1.88 0.88
C GLU A 73 8.92 -0.58 1.03
N TYR A 74 9.36 0.35 1.89
CA TYR A 74 8.69 1.64 2.08
C TYR A 74 8.87 2.61 0.90
N PHE A 75 9.75 2.27 -0.04
CA PHE A 75 10.03 3.06 -1.24
C PHE A 75 9.56 2.36 -2.51
N LYS A 76 8.70 1.34 -2.38
CA LYS A 76 8.14 0.56 -3.48
C LYS A 76 6.62 0.69 -3.52
N THR A 77 6.07 0.47 -4.71
CA THR A 77 4.62 0.36 -4.88
C THR A 77 4.11 -0.92 -4.24
N CYS A 78 2.99 -0.85 -3.54
CA CYS A 78 2.31 -2.01 -2.98
C CYS A 78 1.27 -2.57 -3.96
N SER A 79 0.90 -3.84 -3.78
CA SER A 79 -0.10 -4.50 -4.61
C SER A 79 -1.52 -4.08 -4.22
N ASN A 80 -2.49 -4.31 -5.12
CA ASN A 80 -3.91 -4.13 -4.79
C ASN A 80 -4.34 -4.97 -3.58
N LYS A 81 -3.73 -6.16 -3.42
CA LYS A 81 -3.97 -7.03 -2.26
C LYS A 81 -3.51 -6.40 -0.96
N ASP A 82 -2.35 -5.74 -0.95
CA ASP A 82 -1.84 -5.03 0.22
C ASP A 82 -2.74 -3.85 0.60
N ILE A 83 -3.25 -3.12 -0.40
CA ILE A 83 -4.19 -2.00 -0.19
C ILE A 83 -5.48 -2.51 0.44
N LEU A 84 -6.07 -3.57 -0.11
CA LEU A 84 -7.29 -4.19 0.42
C LEU A 84 -7.08 -4.69 1.85
N LEU A 85 -5.98 -5.41 2.09
CA LEU A 85 -5.64 -5.89 3.42
C LEU A 85 -5.52 -4.73 4.43
N ARG A 86 -4.85 -3.64 4.05
CA ARG A 86 -4.71 -2.46 4.90
C ARG A 86 -6.06 -1.86 5.26
N ILE A 87 -6.96 -1.71 4.28
CA ILE A 87 -8.31 -1.19 4.50
C ILE A 87 -9.07 -2.09 5.48
N LEU A 88 -9.02 -3.41 5.27
CA LEU A 88 -9.71 -4.36 6.14
C LEU A 88 -9.17 -4.33 7.58
N ARG A 89 -7.86 -4.27 7.79
CA ARG A 89 -7.27 -4.14 9.14
C ARG A 89 -7.67 -2.84 9.85
N ASN A 90 -7.79 -1.74 9.11
CA ASN A 90 -8.29 -0.48 9.66
C ASN A 90 -9.77 -0.61 10.09
N LEU A 91 -10.58 -1.32 9.30
CA LEU A 91 -11.98 -1.59 9.64
C LEU A 91 -12.13 -2.51 10.85
N GLU A 92 -11.32 -3.57 10.97
CA GLU A 92 -11.30 -4.42 12.17
C GLU A 92 -11.02 -3.59 13.42
N THR A 93 -9.99 -2.75 13.37
CA THR A 93 -9.61 -1.88 14.49
C THR A 93 -10.74 -0.91 14.86
N SER A 94 -11.39 -0.30 13.86
CA SER A 94 -12.49 0.64 14.07
C SER A 94 -13.73 -0.04 14.66
N TYR A 95 -14.15 -1.19 14.12
CA TYR A 95 -15.31 -1.92 14.63
C TYR A 95 -15.07 -2.57 15.99
N ALA A 96 -13.83 -2.98 16.29
CA ALA A 96 -13.46 -3.41 17.63
C ALA A 96 -13.61 -2.27 18.65
N ALA A 97 -13.16 -1.06 18.32
CA ALA A 97 -13.31 0.12 19.17
C ALA A 97 -14.79 0.53 19.40
N GLU A 98 -15.66 0.28 18.42
CA GLU A 98 -17.10 0.50 18.52
C GLU A 98 -17.87 -0.64 19.22
N ASN A 99 -17.21 -1.74 19.61
CA ASN A 99 -17.84 -2.99 20.06
C ASN A 99 -18.86 -3.56 19.05
N ASN A 100 -18.65 -3.30 17.75
CA ASN A 100 -19.52 -3.78 16.67
C ASN A 100 -19.12 -5.19 16.23
N THR A 101 -19.51 -6.19 17.02
CA THR A 101 -19.10 -7.59 16.85
C THR A 101 -19.53 -8.18 15.50
N SER A 102 -20.73 -7.87 15.02
CA SER A 102 -21.23 -8.40 13.74
C SER A 102 -20.40 -7.92 12.54
N LYS A 103 -20.04 -6.62 12.50
CA LYS A 103 -19.18 -6.11 11.42
C LYS A 103 -17.74 -6.58 11.56
N LEU A 104 -17.24 -6.69 12.79
CA LEU A 104 -15.90 -7.22 13.04
C LEU A 104 -15.75 -8.67 12.52
N GLU A 105 -16.76 -9.51 12.75
CA GLU A 105 -16.81 -10.88 12.25
C GLU A 105 -16.82 -10.92 10.71
N LEU A 106 -17.64 -10.08 10.08
CA LEU A 106 -17.69 -9.98 8.62
C LEU A 106 -16.35 -9.55 8.02
N VAL A 107 -15.69 -8.55 8.60
CA VAL A 107 -14.37 -8.09 8.12
C VAL A 107 -13.32 -9.20 8.30
N SER A 108 -13.36 -9.92 9.43
CA SER A 108 -12.46 -11.06 9.68
C SER A 108 -12.61 -12.16 8.62
N GLN A 109 -13.84 -12.44 8.19
CA GLN A 109 -14.11 -13.38 7.09
C GLN A 109 -13.55 -12.90 5.75
N LEU A 110 -13.70 -11.60 5.43
CA LEU A 110 -13.13 -11.02 4.20
C LEU A 110 -11.60 -11.10 4.19
N VAL A 111 -10.95 -10.85 5.33
CA VAL A 111 -9.51 -11.02 5.50
C VAL A 111 -9.12 -12.46 5.24
N ALA A 112 -9.84 -13.44 5.83
CA ALA A 112 -9.56 -14.85 5.61
C ALA A 112 -9.65 -15.23 4.13
N ILE A 113 -10.72 -14.82 3.42
CA ILE A 113 -10.89 -15.08 1.97
C ILE A 113 -9.73 -14.50 1.16
N LEU A 114 -9.26 -13.30 1.50
CA LEU A 114 -8.14 -12.66 0.81
C LEU A 114 -6.84 -13.48 0.93
N PHE A 115 -6.67 -14.25 2.01
CA PHE A 115 -5.52 -15.14 2.22
C PHE A 115 -5.75 -16.59 1.75
N SER A 116 -6.99 -17.05 1.63
CA SER A 116 -7.34 -18.42 1.23
C SER A 116 -7.07 -18.74 -0.25
N ASN A 117 -7.00 -17.75 -1.14
CA ASN A 117 -6.66 -17.95 -2.57
C ASN A 117 -5.15 -18.17 -2.82
N LYS A 118 -4.50 -19.04 -2.04
CA LYS A 118 -3.09 -19.40 -2.24
C LYS A 118 -2.87 -20.55 -3.24
N GLU A 119 -3.92 -21.12 -3.82
CA GLU A 119 -3.82 -22.17 -4.84
C GLU A 119 -4.86 -21.96 -5.95
N ALA A 120 -4.40 -21.44 -7.09
CA ALA A 120 -4.99 -21.61 -8.42
C ALA A 120 -3.92 -21.30 -9.47
#